data_AF-A0A2W4SW49-F1
#
_entry.id   AF-A0A2W4SW49-F1
#
_cell.length_a   1.000
_cell.length_b   1.000
_cell.length_c   1.000
_cell.angle_alpha   90.00
_cell.angle_beta   90.00
_cell.angle_gamma   90.00
#
_symmetry.space_group_name_H-M   'P 1'
#
loop_
_entity.id
_entity.type
_entity.pdbx_description
1 polymer ?
#
loop_
_entity_poly.entity_id
_entity_poly.type
_entity_poly.pdbx_seq_one_letter_code
_entity_poly.pdbx_strand_id
1 'polypeptide(L)'
;MLVAVTGLDAGGRLRKARWSLLAEHGDGPHVPTLPAAAAVRALLDGRLAPGARPAAGALTLQEIEAEMAPYAIATRQEHSIYRSCVFRDALGADSFAALPGPLMALHGADGPPVWRGLASIEAGTHPLARLARRIIGLPPAGHDVPVTVSIERTAGPDGNAEIWTRNFGGSRFSSRLSVDAAGGLWEAFGPIRFRLGLAARGRGLELPVTAARCLGIPLPRVLLPISDACEHIDEQGRFCFDIRLTLPGLGLLSHYRGWLVPAMPSPSLADAT
;
A
#
# COMPACT_ATOMS: atom_id res chain seq x y z
N MET A 1 20.45 -9.85 13.69
CA MET A 1 19.67 -8.62 13.42
C MET A 1 19.06 -8.72 12.03
N LEU A 2 17.85 -8.16 11.85
CA LEU A 2 17.14 -8.16 10.57
C LEU A 2 16.55 -6.77 10.31
N VAL A 3 16.86 -6.20 9.15
CA VAL A 3 16.26 -4.96 8.64
C VAL A 3 15.59 -5.29 7.31
N ALA A 4 14.33 -4.89 7.15
CA ALA A 4 13.61 -5.05 5.90
C ALA A 4 12.91 -3.74 5.55
N VAL A 5 13.04 -3.32 4.30
CA VAL A 5 12.41 -2.13 3.75
C VAL A 5 11.65 -2.53 2.50
N THR A 6 10.45 -1.99 2.32
CA THR A 6 9.68 -2.09 1.09
C THR A 6 9.43 -0.69 0.56
N GLY A 7 9.59 -0.50 -0.75
CA GLY A 7 9.48 0.80 -1.38
C GLY A 7 9.62 0.72 -2.89
N LEU A 8 9.58 1.86 -3.56
CA LEU A 8 9.78 1.94 -5.01
C LEU A 8 11.28 2.16 -5.32
N ASP A 9 11.79 1.49 -6.33
CA ASP A 9 13.12 1.79 -6.89
C ASP A 9 13.10 3.07 -7.74
N ALA A 10 14.27 3.50 -8.22
CA ALA A 10 14.39 4.68 -9.09
C ALA A 10 13.58 4.58 -10.39
N GLY A 11 13.20 3.37 -10.82
CA GLY A 11 12.31 3.13 -11.95
C GLY A 11 10.83 3.03 -11.55
N GLY A 12 10.46 3.40 -10.32
CA GLY A 12 9.08 3.32 -9.81
C GLY A 12 8.60 1.90 -9.51
N ARG A 13 9.48 0.89 -9.54
CA ARG A 13 9.07 -0.51 -9.36
C ARG A 13 9.14 -0.89 -7.89
N LEU A 14 8.11 -1.58 -7.41
CA LEU A 14 8.11 -2.06 -6.03
C LEU A 14 9.24 -3.07 -5.78
N ARG A 15 9.98 -2.84 -4.70
CA ARG A 15 11.07 -3.69 -4.21
C ARG A 15 10.92 -3.92 -2.72
N LYS A 16 11.41 -5.07 -2.29
CA LYS A 16 11.78 -5.30 -0.89
C LYS A 16 13.27 -5.57 -0.83
N ALA A 17 13.95 -4.81 0.00
CA ALA A 17 15.34 -5.05 0.36
C ALA A 17 15.35 -5.57 1.79
N ARG A 18 16.06 -6.67 2.01
CA ARG A 18 16.30 -7.28 3.32
C ARG A 18 17.79 -7.31 3.55
N TRP A 19 18.22 -6.85 4.71
CA TRP A 19 19.58 -7.02 5.19
C TRP A 19 19.55 -7.75 6.53
N SER A 20 20.36 -8.79 6.65
CA SER A 20 20.45 -9.59 7.86
C SER A 20 21.90 -9.72 8.30
N LEU A 21 22.09 -9.73 9.61
CA LEU A 21 23.36 -9.98 10.27
C LEU A 21 23.20 -11.15 11.24
N LEU A 22 24.10 -12.12 11.13
CA LEU A 22 24.25 -13.25 12.04
C LEU A 22 25.63 -13.14 12.70
N ALA A 23 25.65 -13.13 14.03
CA ALA A 23 26.87 -13.20 14.82
C ALA A 23 26.92 -14.56 15.50
N GLU A 24 28.00 -15.30 15.28
CA GLU A 24 28.24 -16.63 15.84
C GLU A 24 29.34 -16.56 16.90
N HIS A 25 29.62 -17.69 17.55
CA HIS A 25 30.71 -17.85 18.52
C HIS A 25 30.74 -16.84 19.67
N GLY A 26 29.62 -16.19 19.98
CA GLY A 26 29.52 -15.21 21.06
C GLY A 26 29.92 -13.79 20.68
N ASP A 27 30.15 -13.49 19.40
CA ASP A 27 30.60 -12.15 18.95
C ASP A 27 29.48 -11.10 18.85
N GLY A 28 28.24 -11.48 19.20
CA GLY A 28 27.08 -10.58 19.24
C GLY A 28 27.30 -9.25 20.00
N PRO A 29 27.99 -9.22 21.16
CA PRO A 29 28.27 -7.99 21.90
C PRO A 29 29.15 -6.97 21.15
N HIS A 30 29.88 -7.37 20.10
CA HIS A 30 30.69 -6.46 19.30
C HIS A 30 29.87 -5.71 18.22
N VAL A 31 28.72 -6.25 17.81
CA VAL A 31 27.85 -5.64 16.78
C VAL A 31 27.53 -4.15 17.02
N PRO A 32 27.11 -3.70 18.22
CA PRO A 32 26.81 -2.28 18.44
C PRO A 32 28.03 -1.35 18.39
N THR A 33 29.27 -1.86 18.48
CA THR A 33 30.48 -1.04 18.45
C THR A 33 31.04 -0.81 17.04
N LEU A 34 30.63 -1.63 16.07
CA LEU A 34 31.13 -1.57 14.68
C LEU A 34 30.92 -0.20 14.01
N PRO A 35 29.74 0.46 14.11
CA PRO A 35 29.55 1.78 13.51
C PRO A 35 30.45 2.84 14.13
N ALA A 36 30.74 2.73 15.44
CA ALA A 36 31.65 3.64 16.12
C ALA A 36 33.11 3.43 15.67
N ALA A 37 33.55 2.18 15.49
CA ALA A 37 34.87 1.88 14.96
C ALA A 37 35.05 2.45 13.54
N ALA A 38 34.07 2.23 12.66
CA ALA A 38 34.07 2.79 11.30
C ALA A 38 34.08 4.33 11.32
N ALA A 39 33.32 4.97 12.21
CA ALA A 39 33.31 6.42 12.38
C ALA A 39 34.67 6.97 12.81
N VAL A 40 35.35 6.29 13.74
CA VAL A 40 36.70 6.67 14.19
C VAL A 40 37.70 6.59 13.04
N ARG A 41 37.66 5.54 12.21
CA ARG A 41 38.51 5.47 11.01
C ARG A 41 38.20 6.58 10.02
N ALA A 42 36.92 6.85 9.75
CA ALA A 42 36.53 7.93 8.84
C ALA A 42 36.98 9.32 9.33
N LEU A 43 36.99 9.56 10.65
CA LEU A 43 37.54 10.78 11.24
C LEU A 43 39.07 10.85 11.07
N LEU A 44 39.78 9.75 11.31
CA LEU A 44 41.25 9.68 11.13
C LEU A 44 41.66 9.88 9.67
N ASP A 45 40.88 9.36 8.73
CA ASP A 45 41.10 9.52 7.29
C ASP A 45 40.66 10.91 6.76
N GLY A 46 40.07 11.77 7.61
CA GLY A 46 39.54 13.07 7.21
C GLY A 46 38.28 13.02 6.34
N ARG A 47 37.64 11.85 6.22
CA ARG A 47 36.42 11.64 5.42
C ARG A 47 35.16 12.06 6.16
N LEU A 48 35.20 12.07 7.48
CA LEU A 48 34.13 12.59 8.34
C LEU A 48 34.62 13.85 9.05
N ALA A 49 33.84 14.93 8.98
CA ALA A 49 34.16 16.16 9.69
C ALA A 49 33.79 16.05 11.20
N PRO A 50 34.50 16.75 12.10
CA PRO A 50 34.11 16.84 13.51
C PRO A 50 32.76 17.54 13.72
N GLY A 51 32.09 17.26 14.85
CA GLY A 51 30.88 17.96 15.29
C GLY A 51 29.58 17.13 15.23
N ALA A 52 28.59 17.56 16.01
CA ALA A 52 27.31 16.87 16.16
C ALA A 52 26.45 16.96 14.89
N ARG A 53 25.93 15.81 14.44
CA ARG A 53 25.09 15.67 13.25
C ARG A 53 24.27 14.38 13.31
N PRO A 54 23.20 14.23 12.52
CA PRO A 54 22.56 12.94 12.31
C PRO A 54 23.55 11.89 11.79
N ALA A 55 23.50 10.67 12.33
CA ALA A 55 24.36 9.57 11.88
C ALA A 55 23.90 8.97 10.53
N ALA A 56 22.66 9.26 10.10
CA ALA A 56 22.14 8.79 8.82
C ALA A 56 22.96 9.35 7.66
N GLY A 57 23.54 8.47 6.84
CA GLY A 57 24.42 8.84 5.73
C GLY A 57 25.81 9.29 6.13
N ALA A 58 26.16 9.29 7.43
CA ALA A 58 27.52 9.63 7.89
C ALA A 58 28.54 8.53 7.55
N LEU A 59 28.07 7.28 7.45
CA LEU A 59 28.82 6.12 7.00
C LEU A 59 27.95 5.32 6.05
N THR A 60 28.59 4.67 5.08
CA THR A 60 28.00 3.64 4.25
C THR A 60 27.90 2.32 5.01
N LEU A 61 26.97 1.46 4.59
CA LEU A 61 26.87 0.11 5.15
C LEU A 61 28.17 -0.68 4.98
N GLN A 62 28.82 -0.54 3.82
CA GLN A 62 30.06 -1.26 3.50
C GLN A 62 31.21 -0.90 4.45
N GLU A 63 31.32 0.36 4.89
CA GLU A 63 32.32 0.77 5.87
C GLU A 63 32.08 0.14 7.24
N ILE A 64 30.83 -0.02 7.64
CA ILE A 64 30.47 -0.68 8.90
C ILE A 64 30.74 -2.20 8.79
N GLU A 65 30.41 -2.80 7.64
CA GLU A 65 30.68 -4.22 7.38
C GLU A 65 32.17 -4.55 7.34
N ALA A 66 33.03 -3.61 6.93
CA ALA A 66 34.48 -3.82 6.96
C ALA A 66 35.02 -4.04 8.38
N GLU A 67 34.44 -3.41 9.41
CA GLU A 67 34.83 -3.61 10.81
C GLU A 67 34.44 -5.00 11.36
N MET A 68 33.63 -5.78 10.62
CA MET A 68 33.24 -7.14 11.01
C MET A 68 34.35 -8.16 10.76
N ALA A 69 35.36 -7.84 9.95
CA ALA A 69 36.43 -8.77 9.54
C ALA A 69 37.10 -9.56 10.68
N PRO A 70 37.29 -9.02 11.90
CA PRO A 70 37.88 -9.76 13.01
C PRO A 70 36.93 -10.75 13.72
N TYR A 71 35.63 -10.72 13.42
CA TYR A 71 34.60 -11.42 14.17
C TYR A 71 33.89 -12.47 13.32
N ALA A 72 33.27 -13.47 13.98
CA ALA A 72 32.37 -14.43 13.35
C ALA A 72 31.00 -13.79 13.06
N ILE A 73 31.01 -12.72 12.27
CA ILE A 73 29.82 -11.95 11.89
C ILE A 73 29.67 -12.02 10.38
N ALA A 74 28.54 -12.54 9.91
CA ALA A 74 28.18 -12.60 8.51
C ALA A 74 26.96 -11.73 8.23
N THR A 75 26.98 -11.05 7.09
CA THR A 75 25.83 -10.29 6.60
C THR A 75 25.31 -10.90 5.31
N ARG A 76 24.04 -10.64 5.03
CA ARG A 76 23.40 -11.02 3.77
C ARG A 76 22.42 -9.94 3.37
N GLN A 77 22.47 -9.56 2.10
CA GLN A 77 21.48 -8.68 1.48
C GLN A 77 20.68 -9.46 0.44
N GLU A 78 19.36 -9.34 0.52
CA GLU A 78 18.41 -9.99 -0.38
C GLU A 78 17.50 -8.93 -0.98
N HIS A 79 17.28 -9.01 -2.28
CA HIS A 79 16.40 -8.10 -3.02
C HIS A 79 15.31 -8.93 -3.68
N SER A 80 14.06 -8.57 -3.44
CA SER A 80 12.91 -9.20 -4.07
C SER A 80 12.22 -8.21 -5.00
N ILE A 81 12.01 -8.66 -6.25
CA ILE A 81 11.21 -7.97 -7.25
C ILE A 81 9.80 -8.55 -7.19
N TYR A 82 8.81 -7.71 -6.91
CA TYR A 82 7.41 -8.13 -6.98
C TYR A 82 6.90 -7.94 -8.39
N ARG A 83 6.72 -9.05 -9.11
CA ARG A 83 6.18 -9.08 -10.48
C ARG A 83 4.67 -9.33 -10.52
N SER A 84 4.05 -9.63 -9.38
CA SER A 84 2.61 -9.79 -9.29
C SER A 84 2.01 -8.73 -8.37
N CYS A 85 0.74 -8.43 -8.59
CA CYS A 85 -0.06 -7.48 -7.84
C CYS A 85 -1.37 -8.16 -7.41
N VAL A 86 -2.02 -7.60 -6.40
CA VAL A 86 -3.21 -8.20 -5.77
C VAL A 86 -4.32 -8.44 -6.79
N PHE A 87 -4.54 -7.51 -7.71
CA PHE A 87 -5.57 -7.64 -8.74
C PHE A 87 -5.23 -8.70 -9.79
N ARG A 88 -3.96 -8.81 -10.21
CA ARG A 88 -3.53 -9.89 -11.12
C ARG A 88 -3.68 -11.26 -10.48
N ASP A 89 -3.32 -11.36 -9.20
CA ASP A 89 -3.44 -12.60 -8.43
C ASP A 89 -4.91 -13.03 -8.25
N ALA A 90 -5.83 -12.07 -8.08
CA ALA A 90 -7.26 -12.35 -7.93
C ALA A 90 -8.01 -12.56 -9.26
N LEU A 91 -7.70 -11.79 -10.30
CA LEU A 91 -8.41 -11.80 -11.58
C LEU A 91 -7.87 -12.84 -12.57
N GLY A 92 -6.60 -13.24 -12.40
CA GLY A 92 -5.85 -14.04 -13.35
C GLY A 92 -5.09 -13.19 -14.37
N ALA A 93 -3.98 -13.74 -14.88
CA ALA A 93 -3.04 -13.01 -15.72
C ALA A 93 -3.65 -12.49 -17.04
N ASP A 94 -4.44 -13.32 -17.73
CA ASP A 94 -5.01 -12.99 -19.04
C ASP A 94 -6.07 -11.89 -18.93
N SER A 95 -7.01 -12.06 -17.99
CA SER A 95 -8.06 -11.08 -17.69
C SER A 95 -7.47 -9.76 -17.23
N PHE A 96 -6.39 -9.78 -16.44
CA PHE A 96 -5.68 -8.57 -16.02
C PHE A 96 -4.99 -7.87 -17.19
N ALA A 97 -4.32 -8.62 -18.07
CA ALA A 97 -3.66 -8.07 -19.26
C ALA A 97 -4.64 -7.48 -20.29
N ALA A 98 -5.90 -7.91 -20.26
CA ALA A 98 -6.98 -7.37 -21.09
C ALA A 98 -7.61 -6.09 -20.53
N LEU A 99 -7.27 -5.67 -19.29
CA LEU A 99 -7.78 -4.43 -18.73
C LEU A 99 -7.25 -3.23 -19.52
N PRO A 100 -8.04 -2.15 -19.67
CA PRO A 100 -7.53 -1.00 -20.38
C PRO A 100 -6.49 -0.25 -19.55
N GLY A 101 -5.60 0.48 -20.23
CA GLY A 101 -4.36 1.03 -19.70
C GLY A 101 -4.45 1.68 -18.31
N PRO A 102 -5.37 2.64 -18.07
CA PRO A 102 -5.54 3.27 -16.75
C PRO A 102 -5.87 2.31 -15.60
N LEU A 103 -6.71 1.30 -15.83
CA LEU A 103 -7.02 0.27 -14.80
C LEU A 103 -5.80 -0.61 -14.56
N MET A 104 -5.14 -1.06 -15.62
CA MET A 104 -3.92 -1.86 -15.51
C MET A 104 -2.81 -1.09 -14.81
N ALA A 105 -2.68 0.22 -15.06
CA ALA A 105 -1.71 1.08 -14.41
C ALA A 105 -2.02 1.30 -12.92
N LEU A 106 -3.28 1.54 -12.56
CA LEU A 106 -3.67 1.75 -11.16
C LEU A 106 -3.46 0.48 -10.32
N HIS A 107 -3.77 -0.68 -10.90
CA HIS A 107 -3.71 -1.98 -10.24
C HIS A 107 -2.42 -2.77 -10.49
N GLY A 108 -1.52 -2.26 -11.32
CA GLY A 108 -0.26 -2.90 -11.72
C GLY A 108 0.75 -2.95 -10.58
N ALA A 109 1.75 -3.84 -10.69
CA ALA A 109 2.82 -3.96 -9.69
C ALA A 109 3.76 -2.74 -9.65
N ASP A 110 3.85 -2.03 -10.77
CA ASP A 110 4.64 -0.81 -11.03
C ASP A 110 3.75 0.44 -11.20
N GLY A 111 2.49 0.33 -10.80
CA GLY A 111 1.54 1.44 -10.84
C GLY A 111 1.98 2.64 -10.01
N PRO A 112 1.71 3.89 -10.46
CA PRO A 112 1.96 5.08 -9.67
C PRO A 112 1.39 4.95 -8.25
N PRO A 113 2.16 5.28 -7.20
CA PRO A 113 1.73 5.07 -5.82
C PRO A 113 0.66 6.05 -5.37
N VAL A 114 0.51 7.17 -6.07
CA VAL A 114 -0.40 8.25 -5.70
C VAL A 114 -1.22 8.67 -6.91
N TRP A 115 -2.52 8.76 -6.70
CA TRP A 115 -3.52 9.15 -7.69
C TRP A 115 -4.36 10.29 -7.13
N ARG A 116 -4.77 11.22 -8.00
CA ARG A 116 -5.54 12.41 -7.62
C ARG A 116 -6.70 12.66 -8.57
N GLY A 117 -7.75 13.27 -8.07
CA GLY A 117 -8.88 13.70 -8.87
C GLY A 117 -10.00 14.30 -8.04
N LEU A 118 -11.22 14.19 -8.53
CA LEU A 118 -12.42 14.74 -7.91
C LEU A 118 -13.47 13.64 -7.72
N ALA A 119 -14.26 13.77 -6.65
CA ALA A 119 -15.39 12.88 -6.41
C ALA A 119 -16.64 13.64 -5.94
N SER A 120 -17.78 13.10 -6.35
CA SER A 120 -19.09 13.39 -5.77
C SER A 120 -19.45 12.29 -4.77
N ILE A 121 -19.95 12.69 -3.62
CA ILE A 121 -20.19 11.85 -2.45
C ILE A 121 -21.62 12.07 -2.00
N GLU A 122 -22.41 11.00 -2.01
CA GLU A 122 -23.72 10.96 -1.35
C GLU A 122 -23.59 10.14 -0.06
N ALA A 123 -24.08 10.66 1.05
CA ALA A 123 -24.02 9.99 2.35
C ALA A 123 -25.41 9.55 2.78
N GLY A 124 -25.48 8.34 3.35
CA GLY A 124 -26.69 7.83 3.98
C GLY A 124 -27.17 8.74 5.11
N THR A 125 -28.47 8.96 5.17
CA THR A 125 -29.10 9.80 6.21
C THR A 125 -29.38 9.03 7.49
N HIS A 126 -29.47 7.69 7.43
CA HIS A 126 -29.82 6.81 8.53
C HIS A 126 -28.80 6.90 9.70
N PRO A 127 -29.21 6.82 10.98
CA PRO A 127 -28.30 6.90 12.14
C PRO A 127 -27.13 5.91 12.08
N LEU A 128 -27.37 4.68 11.64
CA LEU A 128 -26.31 3.67 11.47
C LEU A 128 -25.29 4.05 10.38
N ALA A 129 -25.72 4.69 9.28
CA ALA A 129 -24.82 5.22 8.27
C ALA A 129 -23.94 6.34 8.85
N ARG A 130 -24.53 7.22 9.68
CA ARG A 130 -23.79 8.28 10.40
C ARG A 130 -22.78 7.71 11.39
N LEU A 131 -23.12 6.63 12.09
CA LEU A 131 -22.21 5.96 13.03
C LEU A 131 -21.06 5.27 12.28
N ALA A 132 -21.36 4.50 11.24
CA ALA A 132 -20.34 3.85 10.40
C ALA A 132 -19.38 4.89 9.79
N ARG A 133 -19.91 6.05 9.35
CA ARG A 133 -19.11 7.17 8.87
C ARG A 133 -18.09 7.65 9.92
N ARG A 134 -18.52 7.81 11.17
CA ARG A 134 -17.63 8.23 12.27
C ARG A 134 -16.58 7.18 12.63
N ILE A 135 -16.96 5.90 12.63
CA ILE A 135 -16.04 4.80 13.01
C ILE A 135 -14.99 4.55 11.93
N ILE A 136 -15.41 4.52 10.65
CA ILE A 136 -14.53 4.20 9.53
C ILE A 136 -13.78 5.46 9.03
N GLY A 137 -14.28 6.66 9.33
CA GLY A 137 -13.72 7.91 8.83
C GLY A 137 -14.18 8.23 7.40
N LEU A 138 -15.38 7.78 7.02
CA LEU A 138 -15.93 8.07 5.69
C LEU A 138 -16.23 9.58 5.57
N PRO A 139 -16.07 10.18 4.38
CA PRO A 139 -16.28 11.61 4.18
C PRO A 139 -17.76 12.02 4.26
N PRO A 140 -18.04 13.31 4.56
CA PRO A 140 -19.38 13.87 4.42
C PRO A 140 -19.82 13.91 2.94
N ALA A 141 -21.12 14.11 2.70
CA ALA A 141 -21.63 14.35 1.37
C ALA A 141 -21.07 15.67 0.80
N GLY A 142 -20.82 15.69 -0.51
CA GLY A 142 -20.23 16.84 -1.19
C GLY A 142 -20.08 16.58 -2.70
N HIS A 143 -19.96 17.65 -3.48
CA HIS A 143 -19.63 17.60 -4.90
C HIS A 143 -18.21 18.13 -5.09
N ASP A 144 -17.55 17.67 -6.16
CA ASP A 144 -16.19 18.08 -6.55
C ASP A 144 -15.18 18.06 -5.39
N VAL A 145 -15.29 17.05 -4.53
CA VAL A 145 -14.42 16.87 -3.38
C VAL A 145 -13.05 16.41 -3.89
N PRO A 146 -11.94 17.11 -3.57
CA PRO A 146 -10.61 16.66 -3.93
C PRO A 146 -10.30 15.30 -3.32
N VAL A 147 -9.86 14.37 -4.16
CA VAL A 147 -9.50 13.00 -3.75
C VAL A 147 -8.02 12.76 -3.99
N THR A 148 -7.36 12.18 -2.99
CA THR A 148 -6.04 11.56 -3.14
C THR A 148 -6.12 10.11 -2.69
N VAL A 149 -5.70 9.19 -3.55
CA VAL A 149 -5.58 7.77 -3.25
C VAL A 149 -4.09 7.41 -3.27
N SER A 150 -3.60 6.87 -2.16
CA SER A 150 -2.26 6.31 -2.06
C SER A 150 -2.35 4.79 -1.95
N ILE A 151 -1.62 4.09 -2.80
CA ILE A 151 -1.60 2.62 -2.87
C ILE A 151 -0.18 2.17 -2.51
N GLU A 152 0.01 1.79 -1.26
CA GLU A 152 1.25 1.19 -0.80
C GLU A 152 1.18 -0.32 -1.04
N ARG A 153 2.00 -0.81 -1.96
CA ARG A 153 2.11 -2.24 -2.24
C ARG A 153 3.12 -2.85 -1.26
N THR A 154 2.74 -3.93 -0.62
CA THR A 154 3.53 -4.62 0.39
C THR A 154 3.59 -6.10 0.05
N ALA A 155 4.65 -6.75 0.48
CA ALA A 155 4.78 -8.18 0.32
C ALA A 155 5.41 -8.82 1.54
N GLY A 156 4.73 -9.86 2.01
CA GLY A 156 5.07 -10.60 3.21
C GLY A 156 5.10 -12.11 2.97
N PRO A 157 5.36 -12.87 4.04
CA PRO A 157 5.27 -14.33 4.02
C PRO A 157 3.87 -14.81 3.57
N ASP A 158 2.83 -14.04 3.89
CA ASP A 158 1.43 -14.35 3.58
C ASP A 158 1.00 -13.89 2.16
N GLY A 159 1.95 -13.47 1.31
CA GLY A 159 1.70 -13.02 -0.05
C GLY A 159 1.70 -11.49 -0.23
N ASN A 160 1.23 -11.06 -1.41
CA ASN A 160 1.11 -9.66 -1.79
C ASN A 160 -0.10 -9.03 -1.10
N ALA A 161 0.04 -7.77 -0.71
CA ALA A 161 -1.06 -6.98 -0.16
C ALA A 161 -0.89 -5.51 -0.53
N GLU A 162 -1.99 -4.79 -0.59
CA GLU A 162 -2.00 -3.35 -0.87
C GLU A 162 -2.66 -2.62 0.29
N ILE A 163 -2.02 -1.56 0.77
CA ILE A 163 -2.59 -0.65 1.76
C ILE A 163 -3.09 0.56 1.00
N TRP A 164 -4.41 0.67 0.93
CA TRP A 164 -5.10 1.74 0.23
C TRP A 164 -5.45 2.82 1.23
N THR A 165 -4.83 3.98 1.11
CA THR A 165 -5.20 5.18 1.85
C THR A 165 -6.01 6.09 0.94
N ARG A 166 -7.21 6.49 1.36
CA ARG A 166 -8.08 7.40 0.61
C ARG A 166 -8.30 8.66 1.44
N ASN A 167 -8.04 9.82 0.85
CA ASN A 167 -8.27 11.13 1.44
C ASN A 167 -9.26 11.92 0.57
N PHE A 168 -10.42 12.22 1.13
CA PHE A 168 -11.50 12.99 0.51
C PHE A 168 -11.65 14.32 1.25
N GLY A 169 -11.12 15.41 0.70
CA GLY A 169 -11.24 16.75 1.28
C GLY A 169 -10.78 16.84 2.75
N GLY A 170 -9.79 16.05 3.16
CA GLY A 170 -9.28 15.98 4.54
C GLY A 170 -9.80 14.80 5.36
N SER A 171 -10.89 14.14 4.94
CA SER A 171 -11.38 12.91 5.57
C SER A 171 -10.58 11.72 5.06
N ARG A 172 -9.82 11.07 5.95
CA ARG A 172 -8.89 9.98 5.60
C ARG A 172 -9.32 8.65 6.22
N PHE A 173 -9.31 7.60 5.41
CA PHE A 173 -9.44 6.23 5.88
C PHE A 173 -8.54 5.30 5.06
N SER A 174 -8.24 4.12 5.62
CA SER A 174 -7.37 3.14 4.96
C SER A 174 -7.93 1.73 5.03
N SER A 175 -7.63 0.92 4.02
CA SER A 175 -7.91 -0.50 3.99
C SER A 175 -6.69 -1.31 3.57
N ARG A 176 -6.70 -2.60 3.90
CA ARG A 176 -5.72 -3.58 3.43
C ARG A 176 -6.39 -4.56 2.49
N LEU A 177 -5.91 -4.61 1.25
CA LEU A 177 -6.34 -5.53 0.22
C LEU A 177 -5.33 -6.68 0.11
N SER A 178 -5.81 -7.92 -0.01
CA SER A 178 -4.95 -9.12 -0.11
C SER A 178 -5.70 -10.26 -0.78
N VAL A 179 -4.97 -11.21 -1.38
CA VAL A 179 -5.54 -12.44 -1.94
C VAL A 179 -5.25 -13.61 -0.99
N ASP A 180 -6.26 -14.43 -0.70
CA ASP A 180 -6.05 -15.66 0.06
C ASP A 180 -5.53 -16.81 -0.81
N ALA A 181 -5.14 -17.94 -0.20
CA ALA A 181 -4.60 -19.09 -0.92
C ALA A 181 -5.59 -19.72 -1.94
N ALA A 182 -6.89 -19.42 -1.83
CA ALA A 182 -7.91 -19.87 -2.76
C ALA A 182 -8.20 -18.85 -3.88
N GLY A 183 -7.41 -17.77 -3.98
CA GLY A 183 -7.60 -16.71 -4.97
C GLY A 183 -8.67 -15.69 -4.60
N GLY A 184 -9.20 -15.73 -3.37
CA GLY A 184 -10.23 -14.81 -2.91
C GLY A 184 -9.65 -13.43 -2.58
N LEU A 185 -10.17 -12.38 -3.22
CA LEU A 185 -9.84 -11.00 -2.89
C LEU A 185 -10.52 -10.56 -1.59
N TRP A 186 -9.74 -10.07 -0.63
CA TRP A 186 -10.22 -9.56 0.65
C TRP A 186 -9.78 -8.14 0.90
N GLU A 187 -10.72 -7.28 1.33
CA GLU A 187 -10.46 -5.92 1.80
C GLU A 187 -10.77 -5.82 3.30
N ALA A 188 -9.79 -5.35 4.09
CA ALA A 188 -9.90 -5.22 5.54
C ALA A 188 -9.91 -3.75 5.97
N PHE A 189 -10.91 -3.39 6.78
CA PHE A 189 -11.06 -2.11 7.48
C PHE A 189 -11.04 -2.36 8.98
N GLY A 190 -9.86 -2.30 9.59
CA GLY A 190 -9.68 -2.64 11.01
C GLY A 190 -10.22 -4.06 11.33
N PRO A 191 -11.20 -4.21 12.23
CA PRO A 191 -11.73 -5.52 12.62
C PRO A 191 -12.68 -6.15 11.59
N ILE A 192 -13.06 -5.42 10.54
CA ILE A 192 -14.04 -5.86 9.53
C ILE A 192 -13.29 -6.24 8.25
N ARG A 193 -13.64 -7.38 7.65
CA ARG A 193 -13.07 -7.87 6.39
C ARG A 193 -14.18 -8.21 5.42
N PHE A 194 -14.09 -7.73 4.18
CA PHE A 194 -15.02 -8.01 3.10
C PHE A 194 -14.33 -8.86 2.05
N ARG A 195 -15.02 -9.89 1.54
CA ARG A 195 -14.59 -10.63 0.36
C ARG A 195 -15.20 -9.96 -0.86
N LEU A 196 -14.37 -9.58 -1.82
CA LEU A 196 -14.77 -8.91 -3.05
C LEU A 196 -14.77 -9.93 -4.19
N GLY A 197 -15.90 -10.04 -4.89
CA GLY A 197 -16.06 -10.90 -6.06
C GLY A 197 -15.52 -10.22 -7.31
N LEU A 198 -14.20 -9.97 -7.35
CA LEU A 198 -13.56 -9.26 -8.45
C LEU A 198 -13.84 -9.94 -9.79
N ALA A 199 -14.41 -9.20 -10.74
CA ALA A 199 -14.67 -9.67 -12.09
C ALA A 199 -14.37 -8.58 -13.12
N ALA A 200 -13.75 -8.95 -14.23
CA ALA A 200 -13.66 -8.09 -15.40
C ALA A 200 -14.96 -8.17 -16.20
N ARG A 201 -15.60 -7.03 -16.44
CA ARG A 201 -16.84 -6.96 -17.21
C ARG A 201 -16.76 -5.84 -18.24
N GLY A 202 -16.85 -6.22 -19.52
CA GLY A 202 -16.64 -5.29 -20.62
C GLY A 202 -15.21 -4.72 -20.59
N ARG A 203 -15.09 -3.39 -20.41
CA ARG A 203 -13.81 -2.68 -20.27
C ARG A 203 -13.54 -2.19 -18.84
N GLY A 204 -14.26 -2.72 -17.86
CA GLY A 204 -14.17 -2.30 -16.46
C GLY A 204 -14.01 -3.47 -15.50
N LEU A 205 -14.01 -3.14 -14.21
CA LEU A 205 -14.03 -4.09 -13.10
C LEU A 205 -15.33 -3.92 -12.30
N GLU A 206 -15.86 -5.03 -11.81
CA GLU A 206 -16.90 -5.08 -10.80
C GLU A 206 -16.33 -5.72 -9.52
N LEU A 207 -16.64 -5.14 -8.36
CA LEU A 207 -16.15 -5.59 -7.06
C LEU A 207 -17.30 -5.76 -6.03
N PRO A 208 -18.29 -6.63 -6.29
CA PRO A 208 -19.37 -6.85 -5.35
C PRO A 208 -18.86 -7.48 -4.04
N VAL A 209 -19.47 -7.10 -2.92
CA VAL A 209 -19.22 -7.75 -1.63
C VAL A 209 -19.94 -9.09 -1.60
N THR A 210 -19.19 -10.18 -1.50
CA THR A 210 -19.72 -11.56 -1.52
C THR A 210 -19.80 -12.19 -0.12
N ALA A 211 -18.96 -11.73 0.80
CA ALA A 211 -18.97 -12.16 2.20
C ALA A 211 -18.33 -11.08 3.09
N ALA A 212 -18.56 -11.15 4.39
CA ALA A 212 -17.86 -10.33 5.36
C ALA A 212 -17.58 -11.09 6.66
N ARG A 213 -16.56 -10.65 7.39
CA ARG A 213 -16.21 -11.10 8.73
C ARG A 213 -16.01 -9.90 9.63
N CYS A 214 -16.46 -9.99 10.88
CA CYS A 214 -16.18 -9.00 11.92
C CYS A 214 -15.50 -9.73 13.08
N LEU A 215 -14.31 -9.27 13.51
CA LEU A 215 -13.50 -9.93 14.55
C LEU A 215 -13.27 -11.43 14.27
N GLY A 216 -13.15 -11.80 12.99
CA GLY A 216 -12.97 -13.18 12.54
C GLY A 216 -14.26 -14.00 12.36
N ILE A 217 -15.40 -13.51 12.85
CA ILE A 217 -16.70 -14.21 12.78
C ILE A 217 -17.41 -13.85 11.46
N PRO A 218 -17.88 -14.83 10.67
CA PRO A 218 -18.68 -14.58 9.47
C PRO A 218 -19.97 -13.81 9.80
N LEU A 219 -20.23 -12.73 9.05
CA LEU A 219 -21.48 -11.99 9.18
C LEU A 219 -22.61 -12.68 8.41
N PRO A 220 -23.85 -12.71 8.97
CA PRO A 220 -25.00 -13.26 8.27
C PRO A 220 -25.34 -12.40 7.05
N ARG A 221 -25.86 -13.03 5.98
CA ARG A 221 -26.14 -12.36 4.70
C ARG A 221 -27.05 -11.15 4.82
N VAL A 222 -27.98 -11.15 5.78
CA VAL A 222 -28.90 -10.03 6.03
C VAL A 222 -28.21 -8.76 6.55
N LEU A 223 -27.01 -8.88 7.11
CA LEU A 223 -26.19 -7.76 7.59
C LEU A 223 -25.10 -7.36 6.59
N LEU A 224 -24.93 -8.11 5.49
CA LEU A 224 -23.90 -7.80 4.51
C LEU A 224 -24.29 -6.51 3.77
N PRO A 225 -23.38 -5.53 3.68
CA PRO A 225 -23.59 -4.41 2.80
C PRO A 225 -23.63 -4.92 1.35
N ILE A 226 -24.59 -4.43 0.59
CA ILE A 226 -24.63 -4.62 -0.86
C ILE A 226 -23.76 -3.52 -1.45
N SER A 227 -22.67 -3.94 -2.07
CA SER A 227 -21.74 -3.07 -2.78
C SER A 227 -21.94 -3.26 -4.27
N ASP A 228 -22.39 -2.20 -4.92
CA ASP A 228 -22.33 -2.04 -6.37
C ASP A 228 -21.13 -1.15 -6.67
N ALA A 229 -19.98 -1.79 -6.90
CA ALA A 229 -18.70 -1.12 -7.12
C ALA A 229 -18.22 -1.43 -8.52
N CYS A 230 -18.12 -0.39 -9.35
CA CYS A 230 -17.66 -0.46 -10.72
C CYS A 230 -16.47 0.48 -10.92
N GLU A 231 -15.46 0.00 -11.65
CA GLU A 231 -14.34 0.80 -12.14
C GLU A 231 -14.32 0.73 -13.65
N HIS A 232 -14.14 1.87 -14.31
CA HIS A 232 -14.17 1.98 -15.77
C HIS A 232 -13.30 3.15 -16.23
N ILE A 233 -13.33 3.44 -17.53
CA ILE A 233 -12.65 4.59 -18.12
C ILE A 233 -13.66 5.49 -18.80
N ASP A 234 -13.50 6.79 -18.61
CA ASP A 234 -14.29 7.80 -19.31
C ASP A 234 -13.77 8.06 -20.72
N GLU A 235 -14.49 8.92 -21.45
CA GLU A 235 -14.13 9.32 -22.82
C GLU A 235 -12.78 10.04 -22.89
N GLN A 236 -12.32 10.63 -21.78
CA GLN A 236 -11.03 11.30 -21.67
C GLN A 236 -9.88 10.33 -21.30
N GLY A 237 -10.15 9.04 -21.16
CA GLY A 237 -9.14 8.05 -20.83
C GLY A 237 -8.73 8.02 -19.36
N ARG A 238 -9.52 8.61 -18.44
CA ARG A 238 -9.23 8.65 -17.00
C ARG A 238 -9.84 7.45 -16.30
N PHE A 239 -9.17 6.96 -15.25
CA PHE A 239 -9.75 5.96 -14.37
C PHE A 239 -10.95 6.57 -13.64
N CYS A 240 -12.09 5.88 -13.68
CA CYS A 240 -13.33 6.29 -13.03
C CYS A 240 -13.81 5.20 -12.09
N PHE A 241 -14.36 5.61 -10.95
CA PHE A 241 -14.95 4.71 -9.96
C PHE A 241 -16.37 5.14 -9.64
N ASP A 242 -17.25 4.17 -9.46
CA ASP A 242 -18.62 4.32 -8.98
C ASP A 242 -18.86 3.24 -7.93
N ILE A 243 -18.95 3.64 -6.66
CA ILE A 243 -19.02 2.74 -5.51
C ILE A 243 -20.25 3.09 -4.68
N ARG A 244 -21.33 2.35 -4.87
CA ARG A 244 -22.58 2.46 -4.12
C ARG A 244 -22.66 1.37 -3.07
N LEU A 245 -22.61 1.77 -1.81
CA LEU A 245 -22.74 0.91 -0.65
C LEU A 245 -24.11 1.11 0.01
N THR A 246 -24.87 0.03 0.14
CA THR A 246 -26.18 0.02 0.81
C THR A 246 -26.22 -1.08 1.86
N LEU A 247 -27.05 -0.93 2.90
CA LEU A 247 -27.34 -2.00 3.85
C LEU A 247 -28.80 -2.46 3.66
N PRO A 248 -29.08 -3.78 3.65
CA PRO A 248 -30.46 -4.27 3.61
C PRO A 248 -31.31 -3.64 4.71
N GLY A 249 -32.49 -3.11 4.33
CA GLY A 249 -33.43 -2.46 5.25
C GLY A 249 -33.07 -1.04 5.71
N LEU A 250 -31.81 -0.61 5.63
CA LEU A 250 -31.37 0.72 6.07
C LEU A 250 -31.09 1.70 4.92
N GLY A 251 -31.04 1.18 3.69
CA GLY A 251 -30.84 1.98 2.49
C GLY A 251 -29.38 2.37 2.28
N LEU A 252 -29.17 3.53 1.69
CA LEU A 252 -27.84 4.03 1.31
C LEU A 252 -26.95 4.26 2.54
N LEU A 253 -25.73 3.73 2.51
CA LEU A 253 -24.67 4.08 3.45
C LEU A 253 -23.79 5.17 2.86
N SER A 254 -23.31 4.95 1.64
CA SER A 254 -22.48 5.91 0.91
C SER A 254 -22.46 5.60 -0.58
N HIS A 255 -22.42 6.62 -1.41
CA HIS A 255 -22.18 6.50 -2.86
C HIS A 255 -21.05 7.45 -3.25
N TYR A 256 -19.96 6.91 -3.75
CA TYR A 256 -18.82 7.69 -4.24
C TYR A 256 -18.72 7.52 -5.74
N ARG A 257 -18.68 8.64 -6.47
CA ARG A 257 -18.40 8.65 -7.91
C ARG A 257 -17.31 9.63 -8.20
N GLY A 258 -16.34 9.26 -9.02
CA GLY A 258 -15.26 10.17 -9.35
C GLY A 258 -14.30 9.60 -10.37
N TRP A 259 -13.27 10.38 -10.64
CA TRP A 259 -12.19 10.00 -11.53
C TRP A 259 -10.84 10.28 -10.87
N LEU A 260 -9.81 9.57 -11.30
CA LEU A 260 -8.44 9.71 -10.83
C LEU A 260 -7.46 9.70 -12.01
N VAL A 261 -6.37 10.44 -11.84
CA VAL A 261 -5.19 10.41 -12.70
C VAL A 261 -3.93 10.23 -11.83
N PRO A 262 -2.84 9.67 -12.38
CA PRO A 262 -1.58 9.58 -11.65
C PRO A 262 -1.14 10.96 -11.16
N ALA A 263 -0.72 11.06 -9.90
CA ALA A 263 0.00 12.24 -9.46
C ALA A 263 1.35 12.26 -10.19
N MET A 264 1.67 13.37 -10.83
CA MET A 264 3.02 13.58 -11.36
C MET A 264 4.02 13.36 -10.22
N PRO A 265 5.14 12.63 -10.46
CA PRO A 265 6.17 12.49 -9.44
C PRO A 265 6.63 13.89 -9.04
N SER A 266 6.55 14.21 -7.74
CA SER A 266 7.19 15.40 -7.23
C SER A 266 8.67 15.33 -7.59
N PRO A 267 9.31 16.42 -8.08
CA PRO A 267 10.75 16.43 -8.24
C PRO A 267 11.38 16.03 -6.91
N SER A 268 12.29 15.05 -6.97
CA SER A 268 12.91 14.51 -5.77
C SER A 268 13.68 15.62 -5.07
N LEU A 269 13.69 15.63 -3.74
CA LEU A 269 14.51 16.54 -2.94
C LEU A 269 16.04 16.39 -3.20
N ALA A 270 16.46 15.48 -4.07
CA ALA A 270 17.86 15.32 -4.47
C ALA A 270 18.34 16.43 -5.43
N ASP A 271 17.44 17.19 -6.06
CA ASP A 271 17.81 18.33 -6.94
C ASP A 271 17.89 19.66 -6.18
N ALA A 272 17.74 19.64 -4.85
CA ALA A 272 17.79 20.81 -3.99
C ALA A 272 18.96 20.74 -3.00
N THR A 273 20.16 20.48 -3.49
CA THR A 273 21.44 20.86 -2.83
C THR A 273 22.58 20.87 -3.83
#